data_AF-A0A101HXF3-F1
#
_entry.id   AF-A0A101HXF3-F1
#
_cell.length_a   1.000
_cell.length_b   1.000
_cell.length_c   1.000
_cell.angle_alpha   90.00
_cell.angle_beta   90.00
_cell.angle_gamma   90.00
#
_symmetry.space_group_name_H-M   'P 1'
#
loop_
_entity.id
_entity.type
_entity.pdbx_description
1 polymer ?
#
loop_
_entity_poly.entity_id
_entity_poly.type
_entity_poly.pdbx_seq_one_letter_code
_entity_poly.pdbx_strand_id
1 'polypeptide(L)'
;FDKDRGLKFVVTIFLADDVATRHAMFRFLKGLSLQIDQIHAFLPPDFLLWPYLNERPSEVKIVPRTMIRIVDLELLNGLRIDAQDMRVGIKIVDSQASWNNGVFELSVEGGELSFARSDSFDLECDIATLSSVVGGSANFKEMIEFGRVKVSDGYKGQDLPKSLPFALQHF
;
A
#
# COMPACT_ATOMS: atom_id res chain seq x y z
N PHE A 1 -0.82 43.75 -1.70
CA PHE A 1 -1.25 42.62 -0.86
C PHE A 1 -2.64 42.23 -1.32
N ASP A 2 -2.71 41.11 -2.03
CA ASP A 2 -3.95 40.62 -2.61
C ASP A 2 -4.87 40.18 -1.47
N LYS A 3 -5.99 40.88 -1.27
CA LYS A 3 -6.95 40.62 -0.18
C LYS A 3 -7.72 39.29 -0.38
N ASP A 4 -7.54 38.65 -1.54
CA ASP A 4 -8.32 37.49 -1.97
C ASP A 4 -7.62 36.13 -1.77
N ARG A 5 -6.44 36.09 -1.13
CA ARG A 5 -5.80 34.82 -0.76
C ARG A 5 -5.86 34.61 0.74
N GLY A 6 -6.95 33.97 1.17
CA GLY A 6 -7.09 33.48 2.51
C GLY A 6 -5.90 32.62 2.96
N LEU A 7 -5.57 32.68 4.25
CA LEU A 7 -4.42 31.99 4.82
C LEU A 7 -4.67 30.48 4.84
N LYS A 8 -3.74 29.72 4.24
CA LYS A 8 -3.82 28.26 4.13
C LYS A 8 -2.85 27.60 5.11
N PHE A 9 -3.35 26.67 5.92
CA PHE A 9 -2.53 25.79 6.74
C PHE A 9 -2.38 24.42 6.09
N VAL A 10 -1.15 23.92 5.96
CA VAL A 10 -0.87 22.63 5.33
C VAL A 10 -0.37 21.64 6.38
N VAL A 11 -1.13 20.56 6.56
CA VAL A 11 -0.77 19.41 7.39
C VAL A 11 -0.12 18.38 6.49
N THR A 12 1.20 18.28 6.55
CA THR A 12 1.98 17.29 5.76
C THR A 12 2.00 15.92 6.41
N ILE A 13 1.99 15.86 7.75
CA ILE A 13 2.02 14.62 8.53
C ILE A 13 0.98 14.74 9.65
N PHE A 14 0.11 13.74 9.75
CA PHE A 14 -0.90 13.63 10.80
C PHE A 14 -0.88 12.21 11.37
N LEU A 15 -0.23 12.03 12.51
CA LEU A 15 -0.04 10.73 13.16
C LEU A 15 -0.52 10.79 14.61
N ALA A 16 -1.29 9.79 15.02
CA ALA A 16 -1.81 9.66 16.37
C ALA A 16 -2.22 8.21 16.66
N ASP A 17 -1.76 7.68 17.79
CA ASP A 17 -1.98 6.28 18.17
C ASP A 17 -3.36 6.05 18.80
N ASP A 18 -4.01 7.12 19.29
CA ASP A 18 -5.29 7.03 20.00
C ASP A 18 -6.28 8.13 19.58
N VAL A 19 -7.54 7.96 19.99
CA VAL A 19 -8.65 8.86 19.64
C VAL A 19 -8.56 10.19 20.40
N ALA A 20 -8.06 10.20 21.63
CA ALA A 20 -7.94 11.42 22.42
C ALA A 20 -6.88 12.35 21.83
N THR A 21 -5.75 11.80 21.38
CA THR A 21 -4.70 12.53 20.66
C THR A 21 -5.25 13.10 19.35
N ARG A 22 -5.99 12.31 18.55
CA ARG A 22 -6.67 12.82 17.34
C ARG A 22 -7.62 13.98 17.66
N HIS A 23 -8.43 13.86 18.70
CA HIS A 23 -9.29 14.96 19.15
C HIS A 23 -8.52 16.20 19.58
N ALA A 24 -7.37 16.06 20.24
CA ALA A 24 -6.52 17.18 20.63
C ALA A 24 -5.95 17.90 19.39
N MET A 25 -5.48 17.14 18.39
CA MET A 25 -4.97 17.68 17.13
C MET A 25 -6.04 18.44 16.34
N PHE A 26 -7.25 17.87 16.20
CA PHE A 26 -8.35 18.58 15.54
C PHE A 26 -8.81 19.82 16.33
N ARG A 27 -8.76 19.78 17.68
CA ARG A 27 -9.02 20.97 18.52
C ARG A 27 -7.98 22.07 18.30
N PHE A 28 -6.70 21.71 18.18
CA PHE A 28 -5.64 22.66 17.82
C PHE A 28 -5.94 23.32 16.47
N LEU A 29 -6.23 22.52 15.44
CA LEU A 29 -6.57 23.05 14.10
C LEU A 29 -7.80 23.95 14.13
N LYS A 30 -8.84 23.58 14.90
CA LYS A 30 -10.03 24.41 15.11
C LYS A 30 -9.69 25.74 15.80
N GLY A 31 -8.74 25.75 16.74
CA GLY A 31 -8.26 26.96 17.40
C GLY A 31 -7.65 27.99 16.46
N LEU A 32 -7.24 27.58 15.25
CA LEU A 32 -6.70 28.47 14.22
C LEU A 32 -7.79 29.13 13.36
N SER A 33 -9.08 28.83 13.56
CA SER A 33 -10.16 29.22 12.62
C SER A 33 -10.35 30.72 12.41
N LEU A 34 -9.84 31.58 13.30
CA LEU A 34 -9.86 33.04 13.13
C LEU A 34 -8.66 33.57 12.32
N GLN A 35 -7.66 32.72 12.08
CA GLN A 35 -6.39 33.07 11.43
C GLN A 35 -6.23 32.41 10.05
N ILE A 36 -6.94 31.30 9.80
CA ILE A 36 -6.81 30.51 8.58
C ILE A 36 -8.18 30.28 7.95
N ASP A 37 -8.21 30.34 6.63
CA ASP A 37 -9.43 30.14 5.84
C ASP A 37 -9.54 28.69 5.35
N GLN A 38 -8.40 28.00 5.19
CA GLN A 38 -8.36 26.65 4.67
C GLN A 38 -7.30 25.79 5.36
N ILE A 39 -7.66 24.53 5.62
CA ILE A 39 -6.74 23.47 6.00
C ILE A 39 -6.63 22.50 4.83
N HIS A 40 -5.41 22.14 4.46
CA HIS A 40 -5.13 21.08 3.51
C HIS A 40 -4.32 20.00 4.22
N ALA A 41 -4.80 18.76 4.20
CA ALA A 41 -4.13 17.64 4.85
C ALA A 41 -3.84 16.53 3.85
N PHE A 42 -2.66 15.91 3.98
CA PHE A 42 -2.32 14.67 3.30
C PHE A 42 -2.56 13.50 4.26
N LEU A 43 -3.56 12.67 3.94
CA LEU A 43 -4.02 11.58 4.80
C LEU A 43 -4.17 10.29 3.99
N PRO A 44 -4.09 9.11 4.64
CA PRO A 44 -4.50 7.86 4.04
C PRO A 44 -5.92 7.96 3.46
N PRO A 45 -6.19 7.39 2.27
CA PRO A 45 -7.54 7.36 1.66
C PRO A 45 -8.65 6.79 2.54
N ASP A 46 -8.33 5.92 3.49
CA ASP A 46 -9.23 5.29 4.45
C ASP A 46 -9.32 6.02 5.79
N PHE A 47 -8.65 7.17 5.94
CA PHE A 47 -8.69 7.96 7.17
C PHE A 47 -10.11 8.45 7.48
N LEU A 48 -10.64 8.07 8.65
CA LEU A 48 -11.99 8.44 9.08
C LEU A 48 -12.05 9.90 9.55
N LEU A 49 -12.60 10.78 8.70
CA LEU A 49 -12.79 12.20 9.01
C LEU A 49 -14.15 12.53 9.66
N TRP A 50 -15.20 11.77 9.34
CA TRP A 50 -16.57 12.06 9.77
C TRP A 50 -16.77 12.18 11.30
N PRO A 51 -15.99 11.50 12.18
CA PRO A 51 -16.15 11.69 13.62
C PRO A 51 -15.63 13.04 14.13
N TYR A 52 -14.75 13.70 13.35
CA TYR A 52 -14.00 14.87 13.78
C TYR A 52 -14.48 16.18 13.15
N LEU A 53 -15.20 16.09 12.04
CA LEU A 53 -15.65 17.24 11.26
C LEU A 53 -17.18 17.33 11.28
N ASN A 54 -17.69 18.53 11.54
CA ASN A 54 -19.13 18.81 11.43
C ASN A 54 -19.60 18.86 9.97
N GLU A 55 -18.70 19.20 9.04
CA GLU A 55 -18.95 19.35 7.62
C GLU A 55 -17.97 18.50 6.81
N ARG A 56 -18.37 18.08 5.61
CA ARG A 56 -17.48 17.35 4.71
C ARG A 56 -16.40 18.30 4.15
N PRO A 57 -15.19 17.80 3.84
CA PRO A 57 -14.19 18.58 3.14
C PRO A 57 -14.76 19.15 1.83
N SER A 58 -14.42 20.39 1.50
CA SER A 58 -14.83 21.04 0.26
C SER A 58 -14.22 20.39 -1.00
N GLU A 59 -13.07 19.72 -0.84
CA GLU A 59 -12.40 18.95 -1.89
C GLU A 59 -11.73 17.71 -1.29
N VAL A 60 -11.81 16.58 -2.00
CA VAL A 60 -11.06 15.36 -1.72
C VAL A 60 -10.45 14.86 -3.03
N LYS A 61 -9.14 14.60 -3.05
CA LYS A 61 -8.40 14.09 -4.20
C LYS A 61 -7.59 12.86 -3.80
N ILE A 62 -7.78 11.77 -4.52
CA ILE A 62 -6.89 10.60 -4.45
C ILE A 62 -5.76 10.82 -5.45
N VAL A 63 -4.52 10.84 -4.97
CA VAL A 63 -3.34 11.03 -5.81
C VAL A 63 -2.50 9.75 -5.75
N PRO A 64 -2.45 8.93 -6.82
CA PRO A 64 -1.52 7.82 -6.91
C PRO A 64 -0.12 8.40 -7.11
N ARG A 65 0.80 8.13 -6.18
CA ARG A 65 2.12 8.78 -6.17
C ARG A 65 3.30 7.84 -6.38
N THR A 66 3.29 6.70 -5.72
CA THR A 66 4.46 5.82 -5.66
C THR A 66 4.15 4.49 -6.30
N MET A 67 5.02 4.08 -7.23
CA MET A 67 5.11 2.69 -7.67
C MET A 67 6.27 2.04 -6.92
N ILE A 68 6.13 0.77 -6.58
CA ILE A 68 7.23 -0.03 -6.03
C ILE A 68 7.66 -1.07 -7.04
N ARG A 69 8.94 -1.45 -6.95
CA ARG A 69 9.51 -2.53 -7.74
C ARG A 69 10.41 -3.35 -6.83
N ILE A 70 10.18 -4.65 -6.81
CA ILE A 70 11.10 -5.61 -6.22
C ILE A 70 12.37 -5.63 -7.08
N VAL A 71 13.50 -5.30 -6.47
CA VAL A 71 14.81 -5.32 -7.15
C VAL A 71 15.41 -6.73 -7.09
N ASP A 72 15.29 -7.38 -5.94
CA ASP A 72 15.80 -8.73 -5.68
C ASP A 72 14.80 -9.48 -4.79
N LEU A 73 14.31 -10.62 -5.28
CA LEU A 73 13.34 -11.46 -4.56
C LEU A 73 13.92 -12.08 -3.30
N GLU A 74 15.17 -12.54 -3.34
CA GLU A 74 15.79 -13.27 -2.23
C GLU A 74 16.10 -12.32 -1.07
N LEU A 75 16.29 -11.03 -1.33
CA LEU A 75 16.43 -9.99 -0.30
C LEU A 75 15.12 -9.67 0.44
N LEU A 76 13.98 -10.16 -0.03
CA LEU A 76 12.72 -10.03 0.70
C LEU A 76 12.55 -11.09 1.80
N ASN A 77 13.43 -12.09 1.85
CA ASN A 77 13.40 -13.12 2.90
C ASN A 77 13.50 -12.48 4.28
N GLY A 78 12.55 -12.78 5.16
CA GLY A 78 12.46 -12.20 6.50
C GLY A 78 11.61 -10.94 6.57
N LEU A 79 11.05 -10.45 5.45
CA LEU A 79 10.15 -9.30 5.46
C LEU A 79 8.87 -9.65 6.24
N ARG A 80 8.55 -8.83 7.24
CA ARG A 80 7.31 -8.94 8.00
C ARG A 80 6.14 -8.37 7.23
N ILE A 81 5.09 -9.18 7.07
CA ILE A 81 3.84 -8.79 6.42
C ILE A 81 2.63 -9.26 7.24
N ASP A 82 1.54 -8.49 7.17
CA ASP A 82 0.27 -8.86 7.79
C ASP A 82 -0.52 -9.75 6.82
N ALA A 83 -0.22 -11.05 6.83
CA ALA A 83 -0.86 -12.06 6.01
C ALA A 83 -0.96 -13.40 6.74
N GLN A 84 -1.96 -14.20 6.37
CA GLN A 84 -2.09 -15.56 6.90
C GLN A 84 -1.01 -16.49 6.33
N ASP A 85 -0.74 -17.56 7.06
CA ASP A 85 0.20 -18.59 6.60
C ASP A 85 -0.28 -19.20 5.28
N MET A 86 0.60 -19.23 4.29
CA MET A 86 0.31 -19.80 2.99
C MET A 86 1.59 -20.16 2.26
N ARG A 87 1.45 -21.02 1.24
CA ARG A 87 2.51 -21.36 0.30
C ARG A 87 1.95 -21.50 -1.10
N VAL A 88 2.68 -20.97 -2.09
CA VAL A 88 2.30 -21.04 -3.50
C VAL A 88 3.54 -21.04 -4.39
N GLY A 89 3.57 -21.94 -5.37
CA GLY A 89 4.62 -21.93 -6.37
C GLY A 89 4.41 -20.78 -7.36
N ILE A 90 5.43 -19.98 -7.62
CA ILE A 90 5.37 -18.82 -8.50
C ILE A 90 6.54 -18.81 -9.48
N LYS A 91 6.22 -18.68 -10.77
CA LYS A 91 7.17 -18.45 -11.84
C LYS A 91 7.23 -16.97 -12.16
N ILE A 92 8.42 -16.40 -12.08
CA ILE A 92 8.66 -14.97 -12.28
C ILE A 92 9.42 -14.73 -13.58
N VAL A 93 8.94 -13.73 -14.32
CA VAL A 93 9.62 -13.16 -15.48
C VAL A 93 10.01 -11.71 -15.18
N ASP A 94 11.30 -11.42 -15.30
CA ASP A 94 11.90 -10.11 -15.15
C ASP A 94 12.92 -9.88 -16.29
N SER A 95 12.54 -9.02 -17.23
CA SER A 95 13.40 -8.68 -18.38
C SER A 95 14.55 -7.73 -18.02
N GLN A 96 14.49 -7.06 -16.87
CA GLN A 96 15.49 -6.05 -16.48
C GLN A 96 16.49 -6.59 -15.45
N ALA A 97 16.10 -7.60 -14.67
CA ALA A 97 16.92 -8.20 -13.62
C ALA A 97 16.83 -9.73 -13.69
N SER A 98 17.80 -10.34 -14.36
CA SER A 98 17.73 -11.78 -14.67
C SER A 98 17.81 -12.69 -13.45
N TRP A 99 18.36 -12.21 -12.34
CA TRP A 99 18.45 -12.94 -11.08
C TRP A 99 17.07 -13.22 -10.45
N ASN A 100 16.06 -12.38 -10.76
CA ASN A 100 14.68 -12.60 -10.34
C ASN A 100 13.94 -13.64 -11.20
N ASN A 101 14.50 -14.06 -12.34
CA ASN A 101 13.86 -15.07 -13.17
C ASN A 101 13.94 -16.45 -12.52
N GLY A 102 12.89 -17.23 -12.70
CA GLY A 102 12.85 -18.63 -12.31
C GLY A 102 11.55 -19.00 -11.62
N VAL A 103 11.56 -20.19 -11.05
CA VAL A 103 10.45 -20.73 -10.26
C VAL A 103 10.83 -20.73 -8.79
N PHE A 104 9.92 -20.24 -7.97
CA PHE A 104 10.11 -20.06 -6.53
C PHE A 104 8.88 -20.58 -5.78
N GLU A 105 9.05 -21.07 -4.56
CA GLU A 105 7.97 -21.15 -3.59
C GLU A 105 7.94 -19.82 -2.83
N LEU A 106 6.81 -19.11 -2.92
CA LEU A 106 6.48 -18.01 -2.03
C LEU A 106 5.78 -18.60 -0.82
N SER A 107 6.29 -18.34 0.38
CA SER A 107 5.65 -18.72 1.63
C SER A 107 5.53 -17.57 2.60
N VAL A 108 4.48 -17.61 3.42
CA VAL A 108 4.28 -16.77 4.59
C VAL A 108 4.14 -17.69 5.78
N GLU A 109 4.96 -17.51 6.81
CA GLU A 109 4.89 -18.30 8.04
C GLU A 109 5.01 -17.36 9.25
N GLY A 110 3.98 -17.33 10.10
CA GLY A 110 3.93 -16.42 11.24
C GLY A 110 4.10 -14.95 10.84
N GLY A 111 3.62 -14.56 9.65
CA GLY A 111 3.75 -13.22 9.08
C GLY A 111 5.14 -12.88 8.52
N GLU A 112 6.00 -13.88 8.31
CA GLU A 112 7.31 -13.70 7.66
C GLU A 112 7.28 -14.22 6.22
N LEU A 113 7.64 -13.36 5.27
CA LEU A 113 7.70 -13.69 3.85
C LEU A 113 9.04 -14.36 3.50
N SER A 114 8.98 -15.41 2.70
CA SER A 114 10.18 -16.02 2.10
C SER A 114 9.95 -16.54 0.68
N PHE A 115 11.05 -16.59 -0.07
CA PHE A 115 11.19 -17.13 -1.41
C PHE A 115 12.31 -18.19 -1.41
N ALA A 116 11.96 -19.40 -1.79
CA ALA A 116 12.90 -20.49 -2.02
C ALA A 116 12.82 -20.97 -3.47
N ARG A 117 13.92 -21.45 -4.05
CA ARG A 117 13.87 -22.04 -5.40
C ARG A 117 12.97 -23.29 -5.41
N SER A 118 12.21 -23.46 -6.49
CA SER A 118 11.27 -24.57 -6.68
C SER A 118 11.31 -25.06 -8.13
N ASP A 119 10.90 -26.31 -8.35
CA ASP A 119 10.77 -26.91 -9.70
C ASP A 119 9.34 -26.82 -10.24
N SER A 120 8.36 -26.44 -9.41
CA SER A 120 6.93 -26.38 -9.78
C SER A 120 6.31 -25.03 -9.42
N PHE A 121 5.39 -24.57 -10.27
CA PHE A 121 4.64 -23.34 -10.06
C PHE A 121 3.13 -23.52 -10.25
N ASP A 122 2.38 -22.77 -9.44
CA ASP A 122 0.92 -22.62 -9.50
C ASP A 122 0.54 -21.34 -10.25
N LEU A 123 1.38 -20.31 -10.15
CA LEU A 123 1.17 -18.99 -10.72
C LEU A 123 2.35 -18.58 -11.61
N GLU A 124 2.09 -17.89 -12.72
CA GLU A 124 3.11 -17.24 -13.55
C GLU A 124 2.78 -15.76 -13.74
N CYS A 125 3.73 -14.88 -13.42
CA CYS A 125 3.58 -13.43 -13.63
C CYS A 125 4.92 -12.72 -13.84
N ASP A 126 4.85 -11.43 -14.17
CA ASP A 126 6.05 -10.58 -14.21
C ASP A 126 6.37 -9.98 -12.83
N ILE A 127 7.61 -9.50 -12.68
CA ILE A 127 8.07 -8.89 -11.42
C ILE A 127 7.25 -7.67 -11.00
N ALA A 128 6.65 -6.93 -11.95
CA ALA A 128 5.86 -5.73 -11.65
C ALA A 128 4.51 -6.11 -11.02
N THR A 129 3.92 -7.20 -11.49
CA THR A 129 2.73 -7.83 -10.94
C THR A 129 3.00 -8.31 -9.52
N LEU A 130 4.09 -9.06 -9.31
CA LEU A 130 4.46 -9.49 -7.96
C LEU A 130 4.78 -8.31 -7.03
N SER A 131 5.42 -7.25 -7.53
CA SER A 131 5.69 -6.03 -6.77
C SER A 131 4.41 -5.38 -6.26
N SER A 132 3.34 -5.39 -7.06
CA SER A 132 2.05 -4.82 -6.65
C SER A 132 1.35 -5.68 -5.60
N VAL A 133 1.47 -7.01 -5.72
CA VAL A 133 0.88 -7.96 -4.77
C VAL A 133 1.61 -7.93 -3.43
N VAL A 134 2.94 -8.06 -3.41
CA VAL A 134 3.75 -7.98 -2.18
C VAL A 134 3.67 -6.57 -1.57
N GLY A 135 3.56 -5.54 -2.40
CA GLY A 135 3.30 -4.17 -1.94
C GLY A 135 1.93 -3.95 -1.32
N GLY A 136 1.01 -4.91 -1.46
CA GLY A 136 -0.35 -4.87 -0.92
C GLY A 136 -1.33 -4.00 -1.71
N SER A 137 -0.91 -3.33 -2.80
CA SER A 137 -1.82 -2.51 -3.63
C SER A 137 -2.81 -3.36 -4.45
N ALA A 138 -2.50 -4.64 -4.64
CA ALA A 138 -3.32 -5.64 -5.29
C ALA A 138 -3.16 -7.01 -4.62
N ASN A 139 -3.94 -7.99 -5.06
CA ASN A 139 -3.81 -9.39 -4.65
C ASN A 139 -3.78 -10.33 -5.88
N PHE A 140 -3.44 -11.60 -5.70
CA PHE A 140 -3.41 -12.57 -6.80
C PHE A 140 -4.78 -12.77 -7.40
N LYS A 141 -5.87 -12.79 -6.61
CA LYS A 141 -7.23 -12.91 -7.14
C LYS A 141 -7.54 -11.83 -8.20
N GLU A 142 -7.28 -10.56 -7.90
CA GLU A 142 -7.47 -9.44 -8.83
C GLU A 142 -6.53 -9.56 -10.04
N MET A 143 -5.26 -9.91 -9.80
CA MET A 143 -4.28 -10.04 -10.89
C MET A 143 -4.60 -11.19 -11.85
N ILE A 144 -5.21 -12.27 -11.37
CA ILE A 144 -5.75 -13.36 -12.19
C ILE A 144 -6.95 -12.85 -13.00
N GLU A 145 -7.89 -12.17 -12.35
CA GLU A 145 -9.09 -11.61 -12.99
C GLU A 145 -8.73 -10.67 -14.15
N PHE A 146 -7.68 -9.86 -14.00
CA PHE A 146 -7.20 -8.95 -15.04
C PHE A 146 -6.17 -9.56 -16.00
N GLY A 147 -5.92 -10.87 -15.93
CA GLY A 147 -5.02 -11.58 -16.85
C GLY A 147 -3.54 -11.22 -16.70
N ARG A 148 -3.13 -10.67 -15.56
CA ARG A 148 -1.74 -10.35 -15.21
C ARG A 148 -1.00 -11.55 -14.58
N VAL A 149 -1.75 -12.49 -14.01
CA VAL A 149 -1.25 -13.75 -13.49
C VAL A 149 -1.91 -14.89 -14.27
N LYS A 150 -1.10 -15.82 -14.77
CA LYS A 150 -1.60 -17.09 -15.31
C LYS A 150 -1.61 -18.14 -14.21
N VAL A 151 -2.61 -19.01 -14.25
CA VAL A 151 -2.84 -20.04 -13.23
C VAL A 151 -2.59 -21.41 -13.86
N SER A 152 -1.91 -22.30 -13.13
CA SER A 152 -1.79 -23.72 -13.46
C SER A 152 -2.81 -24.55 -12.67
N ASP A 153 -3.02 -25.80 -13.07
CA ASP A 153 -4.05 -26.68 -12.48
C ASP A 153 -3.86 -26.95 -10.97
N GLY A 154 -2.67 -26.67 -10.42
CA GLY A 154 -2.33 -26.90 -9.00
C GLY A 154 -2.78 -25.80 -8.03
N TYR A 155 -3.17 -24.63 -8.53
CA TYR A 155 -3.51 -23.47 -7.70
C TYR A 155 -4.79 -23.69 -6.87
N LYS A 156 -4.72 -23.39 -5.57
CA LYS A 156 -5.80 -23.63 -4.60
C LYS A 156 -6.44 -22.33 -4.08
N GLY A 157 -6.15 -21.19 -4.69
CA GLY A 157 -6.68 -19.90 -4.26
C GLY A 157 -5.90 -19.24 -3.13
N GLN A 158 -4.63 -19.61 -2.91
CA GLN A 158 -3.75 -18.95 -1.96
C GLN A 158 -3.52 -17.50 -2.37
N ASP A 159 -3.71 -16.55 -1.44
CA ASP A 159 -3.64 -15.13 -1.77
C ASP A 159 -3.00 -14.28 -0.68
N LEU A 160 -2.39 -13.16 -1.09
CA LEU A 160 -1.94 -12.11 -0.18
C LEU A 160 -3.08 -11.10 0.04
N PRO A 161 -3.30 -10.65 1.28
CA PRO A 161 -4.30 -9.63 1.54
C PRO A 161 -3.89 -8.30 0.91
N LYS A 162 -4.89 -7.56 0.42
CA LYS A 162 -4.67 -6.16 0.07
C LYS A 162 -4.48 -5.34 1.32
N SER A 163 -3.55 -4.40 1.25
CA SER A 163 -3.40 -3.34 2.21
C SER A 163 -3.61 -1.99 1.51
N LEU A 164 -3.53 -0.89 2.25
CA LEU A 164 -3.59 0.45 1.68
C LEU A 164 -2.27 1.18 1.98
N PRO A 165 -1.21 0.91 1.19
CA PRO A 165 0.08 1.56 1.39
C PRO A 165 -0.06 3.07 1.25
N PHE A 166 0.51 3.80 2.21
CA PHE A 166 0.49 5.25 2.21
C PHE A 166 1.88 5.81 2.48
N ALA A 167 2.40 6.59 1.53
CA ALA A 167 3.68 7.27 1.66
C ALA A 167 3.46 8.68 2.24
N LEU A 168 4.00 8.93 3.42
CA LEU A 168 3.92 10.23 4.10
C LEU A 168 4.78 11.32 3.46
N GLN A 169 5.82 10.93 2.73
CA GLN A 169 6.81 11.84 2.16
C GLN A 169 7.02 11.59 0.68
N HIS A 170 7.50 12.63 -0.01
CA HIS A 170 7.95 12.57 -1.40
C HIS A 170 9.44 12.84 -1.40
N PHE A 171 10.18 12.03 -2.15
CA PHE A 171 11.63 12.10 -2.34
C PHE A 171 11.95 12.34 -3.80
#